data_AF-A0A523FNP5-F1
#
_entry.id   AF-A0A523FNP5-F1
#
_cell.length_a   1.000
_cell.length_b   1.000
_cell.length_c   1.000
_cell.angle_alpha   90.00
_cell.angle_beta   90.00
_cell.angle_gamma   90.00
#
_symmetry.space_group_name_H-M   'P 1'
#
loop_
_entity.id
_entity.type
_entity.pdbx_description
1 polymer ?
#
loop_
_entity_poly.entity_id
_entity_poly.type
_entity_poly.pdbx_seq_one_letter_code
_entity_poly.pdbx_strand_id
1 'polypeptide(L)'
;MSVYLHEAALRIMNSSTGKKKKTKLTSRERECLRWVAMGKSDWEIGEILSISKNTVHFHVENAKDKFDTFSRVQAVTEALLSNSIAI
;
A
#
# COMPACT_ATOMS: atom_id res chain seq x y z
N MET A 1 6.03 -42.09 2.62
CA MET A 1 4.74 -41.51 3.09
C MET A 1 4.90 -40.10 3.68
N SER A 2 6.09 -39.68 4.13
CA SER A 2 6.37 -38.33 4.64
C SER A 2 6.45 -37.23 3.57
N VAL A 3 6.86 -37.55 2.34
CA VAL A 3 6.98 -36.57 1.23
C VAL A 3 5.62 -35.98 0.85
N TYR A 4 4.57 -36.80 0.80
CA TYR A 4 3.23 -36.36 0.45
C TYR A 4 2.61 -35.41 1.49
N LEU A 5 2.91 -35.62 2.78
CA LEU A 5 2.46 -34.73 3.85
C LEU A 5 3.15 -33.35 3.75
N HIS A 6 4.45 -33.34 3.46
CA HIS A 6 5.21 -32.11 3.28
C HIS A 6 4.73 -31.31 2.06
N GLU A 7 4.50 -31.99 0.93
CA GLU A 7 4.01 -31.36 -0.29
C GLU A 7 2.58 -30.80 -0.10
N ALA A 8 1.69 -31.54 0.56
CA ALA A 8 0.35 -31.07 0.88
C ALA A 8 0.38 -29.85 1.84
N ALA A 9 1.26 -29.87 2.84
CA ALA A 9 1.45 -28.75 3.75
C ALA A 9 1.97 -27.50 3.02
N LEU A 10 2.98 -27.64 2.16
CA LEU A 10 3.49 -26.55 1.33
C LEU A 10 2.41 -25.98 0.40
N ARG A 11 1.55 -26.83 -0.19
CA ARG A 11 0.46 -26.37 -1.07
C ARG A 11 -0.59 -25.59 -0.30
N ILE A 12 -0.95 -26.01 0.91
CA ILE A 12 -1.89 -25.26 1.77
C ILE A 12 -1.26 -23.93 2.20
N MET A 13 0.01 -23.93 2.62
CA MET A 13 0.74 -22.72 3.01
C MET A 13 1.02 -21.76 1.84
N ASN A 14 1.15 -22.25 0.61
CA ASN A 14 1.29 -21.42 -0.59
C ASN A 14 -0.05 -21.03 -1.22
N SER A 15 -1.15 -21.76 -0.93
CA SER A 15 -2.49 -21.38 -1.39
C SER A 15 -3.02 -20.09 -0.74
N SER A 16 -2.41 -19.69 0.39
CA SER A 16 -2.64 -18.42 1.07
C SER A 16 -1.77 -17.27 0.55
N THR A 17 -1.04 -17.42 -0.57
CA THR A 17 -0.74 -16.26 -1.43
C THR A 17 -2.01 -15.86 -2.17
N GLY A 18 -3.10 -15.63 -1.43
CA GLY A 18 -4.30 -15.03 -1.96
C GLY A 18 -3.86 -13.72 -2.59
N LYS A 19 -4.03 -13.59 -3.91
CA LYS A 19 -3.79 -12.35 -4.66
C LYS A 19 -4.23 -11.21 -3.76
N LYS A 20 -3.27 -10.43 -3.20
CA LYS A 20 -3.60 -9.31 -2.31
C LYS A 20 -4.63 -8.51 -3.07
N LYS A 21 -5.86 -8.45 -2.55
CA LYS A 21 -6.97 -7.76 -3.22
C LYS A 21 -6.43 -6.38 -3.56
N LYS A 22 -6.47 -6.00 -4.84
CA LYS A 22 -6.12 -4.65 -5.25
C LYS A 22 -7.01 -3.70 -4.45
N THR A 23 -6.45 -3.10 -3.42
CA THR A 23 -7.10 -2.06 -2.63
C THR A 23 -7.40 -0.92 -3.59
N LYS A 24 -8.67 -0.54 -3.65
CA LYS A 24 -9.14 0.52 -4.55
C LYS A 24 -8.77 1.87 -3.95
N LEU A 25 -7.56 2.33 -4.23
CA LEU A 25 -7.15 3.71 -3.99
C LEU A 25 -7.83 4.65 -4.98
N THR A 26 -8.20 5.85 -4.49
CA THR A 26 -8.57 6.96 -5.37
C THR A 26 -7.33 7.49 -6.11
N SER A 27 -7.53 8.28 -7.17
CA SER A 27 -6.40 8.90 -7.88
C SER A 27 -5.54 9.75 -6.94
N ARG A 28 -6.20 10.52 -6.06
CA ARG A 28 -5.52 11.42 -5.12
C ARG A 28 -4.74 10.67 -4.03
N GLU A 29 -5.30 9.60 -3.48
CA GLU A 29 -4.57 8.72 -2.55
C GLU A 29 -3.34 8.10 -3.21
N ARG A 30 -3.48 7.64 -4.46
CA ARG A 30 -2.37 7.08 -5.24
C ARG A 30 -1.27 8.10 -5.50
N GLU A 31 -1.63 9.31 -5.92
CA GLU A 31 -0.69 10.41 -6.14
C GLU A 31 0.05 10.78 -4.85
N CYS A 32 -0.67 10.94 -3.74
CA CYS A 32 -0.06 11.24 -2.45
C CYS A 32 0.93 10.13 -2.06
N LEU A 33 0.53 8.86 -2.12
CA LEU A 33 1.41 7.72 -1.78
C LEU A 33 2.64 7.59 -2.69
N ARG A 34 2.56 7.96 -3.98
CA ARG A 34 3.74 8.00 -4.86
C ARG A 34 4.77 9.01 -4.37
N TRP A 35 4.34 10.22 -4.00
CA TRP A 35 5.26 11.22 -3.47
C TRP A 35 5.78 10.84 -2.07
N VAL A 36 4.97 10.17 -1.25
CA VAL A 36 5.45 9.59 0.01
C VAL A 36 6.55 8.56 -0.26
N ALA A 37 6.39 7.71 -1.28
CA ALA A 37 7.39 6.72 -1.66
C ALA A 37 8.71 7.36 -2.14
N MET A 38 8.63 8.57 -2.71
CA MET A 38 9.79 9.39 -3.07
C MET A 38 10.38 10.19 -1.89
N GLY A 39 9.86 10.01 -0.68
CA GLY A 39 10.37 10.65 0.54
C GLY A 39 9.89 12.09 0.75
N LYS A 40 8.83 12.53 0.06
CA LYS A 40 8.27 13.88 0.23
C LYS A 40 7.41 14.00 1.48
N SER A 41 7.55 15.15 2.16
CA SER A 41 6.72 15.54 3.30
C SER A 41 5.34 16.01 2.86
N ASP A 42 4.34 15.98 3.75
CA ASP A 42 2.96 16.39 3.42
C ASP A 42 2.88 17.85 2.94
N TRP A 43 3.80 18.70 3.42
CA TRP A 43 3.90 20.08 2.96
C TRP A 43 4.41 20.16 1.52
N GLU A 44 5.54 19.50 1.21
CA GLU A 44 6.06 19.45 -0.16
C GLU A 44 5.07 18.83 -1.15
N ILE A 45 4.37 17.77 -0.74
CA ILE A 45 3.33 17.14 -1.56
C ILE A 45 2.19 18.13 -1.80
N GLY A 46 1.82 18.92 -0.80
CA GLY A 46 0.80 19.97 -0.92
C GLY A 46 1.19 21.02 -1.94
N GLU A 47 2.44 21.47 -1.92
CA GLU A 47 3.00 22.38 -2.91
C GLU A 47 2.98 21.75 -4.32
N ILE A 48 3.42 20.49 -4.46
CA ILE A 48 3.47 19.77 -5.75
C ILE A 48 2.07 19.55 -6.34
N LEU A 49 1.08 19.21 -5.51
CA LEU A 49 -0.28 18.89 -5.94
C LEU A 49 -1.23 20.10 -5.88
N SER A 50 -0.74 21.27 -5.46
CA SER A 50 -1.51 22.51 -5.25
C SER A 50 -2.73 22.32 -4.33
N ILE A 51 -2.53 21.62 -3.20
CA ILE A 51 -3.54 21.39 -2.16
C ILE A 51 -2.93 21.63 -0.76
N SER A 52 -3.77 21.81 0.26
CA SER A 52 -3.26 22.03 1.62
C SER A 52 -2.54 20.79 2.18
N LYS A 53 -1.53 21.00 3.02
CA LYS A 53 -0.88 19.93 3.81
C LYS A 53 -1.90 19.04 4.53
N ASN A 54 -2.96 19.63 5.08
CA ASN A 54 -4.02 18.91 5.78
C ASN A 54 -4.81 18.00 4.83
N THR A 55 -5.04 18.44 3.59
CA THR A 55 -5.70 17.63 2.55
C THR A 55 -4.81 16.46 2.13
N VAL A 56 -3.50 16.67 2.00
CA VAL A 56 -2.54 15.57 1.75
C VAL A 56 -2.58 14.57 2.90
N HIS A 57 -2.49 15.04 4.15
CA HIS A 57 -2.54 14.18 5.33
C HIS A 57 -3.82 13.34 5.35
N PHE A 58 -4.98 13.95 5.06
CA PHE A 58 -6.26 13.25 4.93
C PHE A 58 -6.22 12.14 3.87
N HIS A 59 -5.66 12.40 2.68
CA HIS A 59 -5.53 11.37 1.65
C HIS A 59 -4.58 10.24 2.06
N VAL A 60 -3.48 10.54 2.76
CA VAL A 60 -2.54 9.53 3.26
C VAL A 60 -3.19 8.67 4.35
N GLU A 61 -3.94 9.26 5.28
CA GLU A 61 -4.67 8.52 6.32
C GLU A 61 -5.76 7.62 5.72
N ASN A 62 -6.55 8.13 4.77
CA ASN A 62 -7.52 7.28 4.07
C ASN A 62 -6.86 6.11 3.32
N ALA A 63 -5.66 6.33 2.77
CA ALA A 63 -4.92 5.26 2.12
C ALA A 63 -4.41 4.23 3.16
N LYS A 64 -3.91 4.68 4.31
CA LYS A 64 -3.50 3.82 5.43
C LYS A 64 -4.65 2.95 5.91
N ASP A 65 -5.83 3.52 6.10
CA ASP A 65 -7.04 2.80 6.51
C ASP A 65 -7.45 1.75 5.47
N LYS A 66 -7.36 2.07 4.18
CA LYS A 66 -7.64 1.10 3.10
C LYS A 66 -6.67 -0.07 3.06
N PHE A 67 -5.43 0.12 3.49
CA PHE A 67 -4.43 -0.93 3.60
C PHE A 67 -4.38 -1.59 4.98
N ASP A 68 -5.17 -1.13 5.95
CA ASP A 68 -5.12 -1.57 7.35
C ASP A 68 -3.70 -1.44 7.93
N THR A 69 -3.11 -0.26 7.79
CA THR A 69 -1.72 0.02 8.20
C THR A 69 -1.63 1.16 9.19
N PHE A 70 -0.68 1.07 10.13
CA PHE A 70 -0.50 2.07 11.18
C PHE A 70 0.47 3.18 10.78
N SER A 71 1.37 2.91 9.82
CA SER A 71 2.38 3.86 9.34
C SER A 71 2.23 4.14 7.85
N ARG A 72 2.48 5.38 7.44
CA ARG A 72 2.54 5.77 6.02
C ARG A 72 3.59 4.97 5.24
N VAL A 73 4.68 4.54 5.89
CA VAL A 73 5.70 3.70 5.25
C VAL A 73 5.16 2.30 5.00
N GLN A 74 4.42 1.73 5.95
CA GLN A 74 3.72 0.45 5.75
C GLN A 74 2.70 0.55 4.62
N ALA A 75 1.93 1.64 4.56
CA ALA A 75 0.99 1.90 3.47
C ALA A 75 1.69 1.96 2.10
N VAL A 76 2.86 2.59 2.00
CA VAL A 76 3.68 2.60 0.77
C VAL A 76 4.14 1.19 0.40
N THR A 77 4.68 0.44 1.36
CA THR A 77 5.12 -0.94 1.13
C THR A 77 3.98 -1.82 0.61
N GLU A 78 2.81 -1.76 1.26
CA GLU A 78 1.62 -2.50 0.84
C GLU A 78 1.13 -2.06 -0.55
N ALA A 79 1.15 -0.75 -0.83
CA ALA A 79 0.75 -0.21 -2.12
C ALA A 79 1.68 -0.64 -3.27
N LEU A 80 2.99 -0.82 -3.01
CA LEU A 80 3.94 -1.36 -3.99
C LEU A 80 3.69 -2.87 -4.20
N LEU A 81 3.53 -3.63 -3.12
CA LEU A 81 3.28 -5.07 -3.17
C LEU A 81 1.95 -5.42 -3.87
N SER A 82 0.94 -4.56 -3.75
CA SER A 82 -0.36 -4.75 -4.41
C SER A 82 -0.42 -4.16 -5.83
N ASN A 83 0.69 -3.63 -6.35
CA ASN A 83 0.78 -2.89 -7.62
C ASN A 83 -0.25 -1.73 -7.72
N SER A 84 -0.56 -1.09 -6.59
CA SER A 84 -1.45 0.06 -6.54
C SER A 84 -0.72 1.37 -6.86
N ILE A 85 0.59 1.43 -6.61
CA ILE A 85 1.52 2.49 -7.03
C ILE A 85 2.75 1.89 -7.73
N ALA A 86 3.47 2.72 -8.48
CA ALA A 86 4.77 2.41 -9.08
C ALA A 86 5.68 3.63 -8.85
N ILE A 87 6.97 3.38 -8.63
CA ILE A 87 8.02 4.39 -8.42
C ILE A 87 8.82 4.53 -9.71
#